data_AF-A0A2S6HWC5-F1
#
_entry.id   AF-A0A2S6HWC5-F1
#
_cell.length_a   1.000
_cell.length_b   1.000
_cell.length_c   1.000
_cell.angle_alpha   90.00
_cell.angle_beta   90.00
_cell.angle_gamma   90.00
#
_symmetry.space_group_name_H-M   'P 1'
#
loop_
_entity.id
_entity.type
_entity.pdbx_description
1 polymer ?
#
loop_
_entity_poly.entity_id
_entity_poly.type
_entity_poly.pdbx_seq_one_letter_code
_entity_poly.pdbx_strand_id
1 'polypeptide(L)' 'MHFSDGTYYSAVRDGWVTSFQVIGRNPDGTFDIRWLEGSISSARKVEMVEWVDAYESLHKK' A
#
# COMPACT_ATOMS: atom_id res chain seq x y z
N MET A 1 -11.74 -14.95 -2.36
CA MET A 1 -10.53 -14.54 -3.11
C MET A 1 -9.48 -14.15 -2.09
N HIS A 2 -8.40 -14.92 -1.96
CA HIS A 2 -7.29 -14.63 -1.05
C HIS A 2 -6.25 -13.85 -1.87
N PHE A 3 -5.97 -12.59 -1.52
CA PHE A 3 -5.10 -11.70 -2.31
C PHE A 3 -3.66 -11.62 -1.81
N SER A 4 -3.31 -12.31 -0.71
CA SER A 4 -1.95 -12.34 -0.20
C SER A 4 -1.09 -13.32 -1.02
N ASP A 5 -0.67 -12.90 -2.20
CA ASP A 5 0.35 -13.59 -3.01
C ASP A 5 1.77 -13.42 -2.44
N GLY A 6 1.91 -12.65 -1.35
CA GLY A 6 3.19 -12.33 -0.73
C GLY A 6 3.85 -11.07 -1.32
N THR A 7 3.20 -10.40 -2.27
CA THR A 7 3.68 -9.13 -2.83
C THR A 7 3.56 -8.03 -1.79
N TYR A 8 4.70 -7.40 -1.48
CA TYR A 8 4.76 -6.19 -0.68
C TYR A 8 4.90 -4.97 -1.60
N TYR A 9 4.15 -3.92 -1.29
CA TYR A 9 4.21 -2.62 -1.93
C TYR A 9 4.79 -1.62 -0.95
N SER A 10 5.45 -0.58 -1.44
CA SER A 10 6.00 0.50 -0.61
C SER A 10 5.17 1.77 -0.75
N ALA A 11 5.02 2.51 0.35
CA ALA A 11 4.28 3.77 0.40
C ALA A 11 4.92 4.73 1.39
N VAL A 12 4.78 6.04 1.13
CA VAL A 12 5.16 7.08 2.08
C VAL A 12 3.97 7.42 2.96
N ARG A 13 4.12 7.21 4.26
CA ARG A 13 3.13 7.56 5.29
C ARG A 13 3.82 8.41 6.36
N ASP A 14 3.26 9.57 6.66
CA ASP A 14 3.81 10.50 7.66
C ASP A 14 5.29 10.88 7.41
N GLY A 15 5.70 10.93 6.14
CA GLY A 15 7.08 11.24 5.73
C GLY A 15 8.06 10.07 5.81
N TRP A 16 7.60 8.88 6.20
CA TRP A 16 8.39 7.66 6.28
C TRP A 16 7.96 6.65 5.25
N VAL A 17 8.94 5.91 4.75
CA VAL A 17 8.67 4.77 3.88
C VAL A 17 8.25 3.60 4.74
N THR A 18 7.12 3.02 4.39
CA THR A 18 6.64 1.77 4.95
C THR A 18 6.21 0.84 3.82
N SER A 19 6.09 -0.45 4.12
CA SER A 19 5.56 -1.43 3.17
C SER A 19 4.24 -2.01 3.66
N PHE A 20 3.40 -2.40 2.72
CA PHE A 20 2.10 -3.00 2.98
C PHE A 20 1.83 -4.16 2.01
N GLN A 21 0.89 -5.01 2.37
CA GLN A 21 0.36 -6.07 1.51
C GLN A 21 -1.10 -5.79 1.20
N VAL A 22 -1.51 -6.04 -0.04
CA VAL A 22 -2.93 -6.09 -0.38
C VAL A 22 -3.48 -7.42 0.12
N ILE A 23 -4.44 -7.36 1.05
CA ILE A 23 -5.07 -8.55 1.63
C ILE A 23 -6.48 -8.77 1.08
N GLY A 24 -7.10 -7.74 0.54
CA GLY A 24 -8.48 -7.78 0.03
C GLY A 24 -8.73 -6.74 -1.05
N ARG A 25 -9.70 -7.04 -1.92
CA ARG A 25 -10.30 -6.05 -2.82
C ARG A 25 -11.79 -5.94 -2.49
N ASN A 26 -12.23 -4.72 -2.23
CA ASN A 26 -13.59 -4.43 -1.87
C ASN A 26 -14.48 -4.18 -3.11
N PRO A 27 -15.80 -4.42 -3.02
CA PRO A 27 -16.73 -4.22 -4.12
C PRO A 27 -16.84 -2.75 -4.57
N ASP A 28 -16.53 -1.82 -3.68
CA ASP A 28 -16.53 -0.38 -3.92
C ASP A 28 -15.29 0.14 -4.69
N GLY A 29 -14.36 -0.77 -5.02
CA GLY A 29 -13.13 -0.45 -5.74
C GLY A 29 -11.95 -0.06 -4.86
N THR A 30 -12.09 -0.10 -3.53
CA THR A 30 -10.98 0.03 -2.57
C THR A 30 -10.26 -1.30 -2.37
N PHE A 31 -9.06 -1.24 -1.78
CA PHE A 31 -8.25 -2.38 -1.40
C PHE A 31 -8.01 -2.35 0.09
N ASP A 32 -8.21 -3.48 0.76
CA ASP A 32 -7.75 -3.65 2.12
C ASP A 32 -6.27 -3.97 2.10
N ILE A 33 -5.51 -3.16 2.85
CA ILE A 33 -4.07 -3.27 2.95
C ILE A 33 -3.67 -3.55 4.40
N ARG A 34 -2.67 -4.41 4.57
CA ARG A 34 -2.02 -4.69 5.85
C ARG A 34 -0.63 -4.09 5.82
N TRP A 35 -0.40 -3.09 6.67
CA TRP A 35 0.91 -2.49 6.87
C TRP A 35 1.86 -3.43 7.62
N LEU A 36 3.16 -3.27 7.41
CA LEU A 36 4.21 -4.03 8.12
C LEU A 36 4.11 -3.91 9.65
N GLU A 37 3.71 -2.74 10.14
CA GLU A 37 3.47 -2.47 11.58
C GLU A 37 2.27 -3.25 12.16
N GLY A 38 1.52 -3.98 11.31
CA GLY A 38 0.37 -4.79 11.71
C GLY A 38 -0.98 -4.08 11.60
N SER A 39 -0.97 -2.77 11.37
CA SER A 39 -2.17 -1.96 11.12
C SER A 39 -2.85 -2.36 9.81
N ILE A 40 -4.18 -2.31 9.76
CA ILE A 40 -4.98 -2.53 8.54
C ILE A 40 -5.62 -1.21 8.13
N SER A 41 -5.66 -0.92 6.83
CA SER A 41 -6.33 0.26 6.27
C SER A 41 -6.96 -0.08 4.94
N SER A 42 -7.83 0.80 4.43
CA SER A 42 -8.45 0.65 3.11
C SER A 42 -8.03 1.83 2.23
N ALA A 43 -7.55 1.57 1.01
CA ALA A 43 -7.05 2.59 0.08
C ALA A 43 -7.55 2.35 -1.35
N ARG A 44 -7.74 3.41 -2.16
CA ARG A 44 -8.01 3.26 -3.60
C ARG A 44 -6.73 3.03 -4.39
N LYS A 45 -6.85 2.37 -5.55
CA LYS A 45 -5.71 2.13 -6.46
C LYS A 45 -4.95 3.41 -6.83
N VAL A 46 -5.65 4.53 -7.02
CA VAL A 46 -5.02 5.81 -7.38
C VAL A 46 -4.15 6.34 -6.25
N GLU A 47 -4.63 6.27 -5.01
CA GLU A 47 -3.89 6.68 -3.81
C GLU A 47 -2.65 5.79 -3.62
N MET A 48 -2.78 4.48 -3.90
CA MET A 48 -1.64 3.56 -3.87
C MET A 48 -0.57 3.90 -4.91
N VAL A 49 -0.93 4.28 -6.13
CA VAL A 49 0.02 4.68 -7.18
C VAL A 49 0.76 5.96 -6.77
N GLU A 50 0.04 6.96 -6.26
CA GLU A 50 0.66 8.19 -5.75
C GLU A 50 1.64 7.91 -4.60
N TRP A 51 1.34 6.95 -3.72
CA TRP A 51 2.24 6.58 -2.63
C TRP A 51 3.50 5.84 -3.09
N VAL A 52 3.40 5.00 -4.13
CA VAL A 52 4.54 4.29 -4.74
C VAL A 52 5.43 5.29 -5.48
N ASP A 53 4.86 6.21 -6.25
CA ASP A 53 5.63 7.23 -6.98
C ASP A 53 6.34 8.19 -6.01
N ALA A 54 5.66 8.58 -4.91
CA ALA A 54 6.27 9.37 -3.84
C ALA A 54 7.44 8.62 -3.17
N TYR A 55 7.35 7.31 -3.02
CA TYR A 55 8.42 6.47 -2.47
C TYR A 55 9.63 6.39 -3.39
N GLU A 56 9.43 6.01 -4.65
CA GLU A 56 10.48 5.95 -5.68
C GLU A 56 11.21 7.30 -5.82
N SER A 57 10.45 8.40 -5.73
CA SER A 57 10.99 9.77 -5.78
C SER A 57 11.80 10.14 -4.54
N LEU A 58 11.43 9.63 -3.35
CA LEU A 58 12.13 9.91 -2.10
C LEU A 58 13.46 9.13 -1.99
N HIS A 59 13.58 7.96 -2.63
CA HIS A 59 14.73 7.06 -2.48
C HIS A 59 15.74 7.09 -3.63
N LYS A 60 15.49 7.88 -4.68
CA LYS A 60 16.42 8.11 -5.81
C LYS A 60 17.48 9.21 -5.58
N LYS A 61 18.01 9.36 -4.36
CA LYS A 61 19.10 10.32 -4.07
C LYS A 61 20.43 9.63 -3.79
#